data_AF-A0A383VKG8-F1
#
_entry.id   AF-A0A383VKG8-F1
#
_cell.length_a   1.000
_cell.length_b   1.000
_cell.length_c   1.000
_cell.angle_alpha   90.00
_cell.angle_beta   90.00
_cell.angle_gamma   90.00
#
_symmetry.space_group_name_H-M   'P 1'
#
loop_
_entity.id
_entity.type
_entity.pdbx_description
1 polymer ?
#
loop_
_entity_poly.entity_id
_entity_poly.type
_entity_poly.pdbx_seq_one_letter_code
_entity_poly.pdbx_strand_id
1 'polypeptide(L)'
;MLLRKDFGLLLLLTEWLNDELVNYYLLLLQLRSDAILQLQARLRAALQQLGACPSSLPHQLRVLLRVPRSYAFSSFFYAQLAPGQGRFCYQAVQRWTRPQATHTSECVLAYQLLLFPINLGNTHWAVAAVWPQAGLLQYFDPLPGRREGRRVLASLARWLLQDAADKGVALPCRRARQLRLEHAPPGLPVQRDRHSCGVFAAAVCERLAAGWHAPFEFSQDDCPSLRLGMAADMLAGAVGW
;
A
#
# COMPACT_ATOMS: atom_id res chain seq x y z
N MET A 1 4.62 -14.87 12.43
CA MET A 1 3.54 -15.77 12.87
C MET A 1 2.70 -14.98 13.85
N LEU A 2 1.43 -14.69 13.55
CA LEU A 2 0.57 -13.98 14.48
C LEU A 2 0.33 -14.82 15.73
N LEU A 3 0.45 -14.21 16.89
CA LEU A 3 0.19 -14.84 18.18
C LEU A 3 -1.18 -14.40 18.70
N ARG A 4 -1.75 -15.17 19.65
CA ARG A 4 -3.04 -14.84 20.28
C ARG A 4 -3.07 -13.42 20.87
N LYS A 5 -1.93 -12.92 21.36
CA LYS A 5 -1.77 -11.56 21.88
C LYS A 5 -1.99 -10.49 20.81
N ASP A 6 -1.64 -10.76 19.55
CA ASP A 6 -1.76 -9.80 18.44
C ASP A 6 -3.24 -9.63 18.07
N PHE A 7 -4.02 -10.72 18.02
CA PHE A 7 -5.47 -10.64 17.82
C PHE A 7 -6.19 -9.85 18.94
N GLY A 8 -5.63 -9.88 20.16
CA GLY A 8 -6.11 -9.03 21.26
C GLY A 8 -6.05 -7.54 20.93
N LEU A 9 -5.01 -7.08 20.21
CA LEU A 9 -4.86 -5.66 19.83
C LEU A 9 -5.86 -5.22 18.76
N LEU A 10 -6.37 -6.15 17.95
CA LEU A 10 -7.45 -5.86 16.99
C LEU A 10 -8.79 -5.70 17.69
N LEU A 11 -9.11 -6.63 18.61
CA LEU A 11 -10.42 -6.70 19.28
C LEU A 11 -10.57 -5.71 20.43
N LEU A 12 -9.48 -5.27 21.04
CA LEU A 12 -9.47 -4.17 22.01
C LEU A 12 -9.46 -2.84 21.25
N LEU A 13 -10.62 -2.18 21.20
CA LEU A 13 -10.84 -0.95 20.41
C LEU A 13 -9.91 0.22 20.79
N THR A 14 -9.27 0.16 21.96
CA THR A 14 -8.37 1.18 22.50
C THR A 14 -6.88 0.89 22.27
N GLU A 15 -6.53 -0.24 21.65
CA GLU A 15 -5.15 -0.67 21.50
C GLU A 15 -4.55 -0.30 20.13
N TRP A 16 -3.24 -0.10 20.13
CA TRP A 16 -2.47 0.21 18.94
C TRP A 16 -2.19 -1.06 18.15
N LEU A 17 -2.34 -0.97 16.82
CA LEU A 17 -1.83 -2.05 15.97
C LEU A 17 -0.30 -1.99 15.96
N ASN A 18 0.33 -3.15 16.16
CA ASN A 18 1.79 -3.31 16.08
C ASN A 18 2.25 -3.58 14.64
N ASP A 19 3.57 -3.64 14.42
CA ASP A 19 4.14 -3.93 13.11
C ASP A 19 3.69 -5.29 12.56
N GLU A 20 3.54 -6.31 13.40
CA GLU A 20 3.11 -7.65 12.97
C GLU A 20 1.71 -7.63 12.33
N LEU A 21 0.76 -6.94 12.95
CA LEU A 21 -0.60 -6.83 12.45
C LEU A 21 -0.69 -6.02 11.15
N VAL A 22 -0.03 -4.85 11.11
CA VAL A 22 -0.04 -3.99 9.92
C VAL A 22 0.67 -4.71 8.76
N ASN A 23 1.84 -5.29 8.99
CA ASN A 23 2.59 -6.00 7.95
C ASN A 23 1.85 -7.24 7.47
N TYR A 24 1.21 -8.00 8.37
CA TYR A 24 0.45 -9.17 7.97
C TYR A 24 -0.80 -8.80 7.16
N TYR A 25 -1.54 -7.76 7.55
CA TYR A 25 -2.70 -7.31 6.77
C TYR A 25 -2.30 -6.88 5.36
N LEU A 26 -1.21 -6.10 5.24
CA LEU A 26 -0.70 -5.65 3.95
C LEU A 26 -0.17 -6.81 3.09
N LEU A 27 0.39 -7.85 3.71
CA LEU A 27 0.72 -9.09 3.00
C LEU A 27 -0.53 -9.75 2.40
N LEU A 28 -1.63 -9.81 3.14
CA LEU A 28 -2.90 -10.35 2.62
C LEU A 28 -3.43 -9.50 1.45
N LEU A 29 -3.28 -8.17 1.49
CA LEU A 29 -3.62 -7.30 0.36
C LEU A 29 -2.77 -7.60 -0.89
N GLN A 30 -1.48 -7.91 -0.71
CA GLN A 30 -0.62 -8.33 -1.80
C GLN A 30 -1.05 -9.69 -2.37
N LEU A 31 -1.33 -10.69 -1.53
CA LEU A 31 -1.84 -11.99 -1.98
C LEU A 31 -3.15 -11.84 -2.76
N ARG A 32 -4.04 -10.98 -2.27
CA ARG A 32 -5.28 -10.61 -2.95
C ARG A 32 -4.98 -10.01 -4.34
N SER A 33 -4.04 -9.08 -4.44
CA SER A 33 -3.62 -8.49 -5.71
C SER A 33 -3.06 -9.52 -6.71
N ASP A 34 -2.24 -10.46 -6.25
CA ASP A 34 -1.68 -11.49 -7.13
C ASP A 34 -2.78 -12.43 -7.67
N ALA A 35 -3.79 -12.74 -6.84
CA ALA A 35 -4.97 -13.49 -7.28
C ALA A 35 -5.78 -12.74 -8.35
N ILE A 36 -5.99 -11.41 -8.19
CA ILE A 36 -6.63 -10.60 -9.24
C ILE A 36 -5.88 -10.69 -10.54
N LEU A 37 -4.55 -10.56 -10.50
CA LEU A 37 -3.76 -10.49 -11.70
C LEU A 37 -3.96 -11.74 -12.55
N GLN A 38 -4.04 -12.91 -11.90
CA GLN A 38 -4.36 -14.18 -12.57
C GLN A 38 -5.77 -14.16 -13.19
N LEU A 39 -6.77 -13.65 -12.47
CA LEU A 39 -8.14 -13.52 -13.00
C LEU A 39 -8.22 -12.53 -14.16
N GLN A 40 -7.56 -11.37 -14.06
CA GLN A 40 -7.48 -10.39 -15.14
C GLN A 40 -6.81 -10.97 -16.38
N ALA A 41 -5.73 -11.75 -16.22
CA ALA A 41 -5.05 -12.39 -17.33
C ALA A 41 -5.97 -13.39 -18.05
N ARG A 42 -6.69 -14.24 -17.29
CA ARG A 42 -7.68 -15.17 -17.84
C ARG A 42 -8.80 -14.44 -18.57
N LEU A 43 -9.33 -13.37 -17.99
CA LEU A 43 -10.40 -12.58 -18.60
C LEU A 43 -9.94 -11.89 -19.89
N ARG A 44 -8.73 -11.30 -19.91
CA ARG A 44 -8.15 -10.69 -21.12
C ARG A 44 -7.93 -11.73 -22.23
N ALA A 45 -7.44 -12.93 -21.89
CA ALA A 45 -7.28 -14.02 -22.85
C ALA A 45 -8.62 -14.48 -23.44
N ALA A 46 -9.66 -14.63 -22.60
CA ALA A 46 -11.01 -14.99 -23.04
C ALA A 46 -11.61 -13.92 -23.98
N LEU A 47 -11.48 -12.64 -23.63
CA LEU A 47 -11.91 -11.53 -24.50
C LEU A 47 -11.22 -11.58 -25.87
N GLN A 48 -9.91 -11.83 -25.90
CA GLN A 48 -9.14 -11.93 -27.14
C GLN A 48 -9.62 -13.09 -28.01
N GLN A 49 -9.87 -14.26 -27.42
CA GLN A 49 -10.40 -15.43 -28.13
C GLN A 49 -11.80 -15.18 -28.72
N LEU A 50 -12.63 -14.43 -28.01
CA LEU A 50 -14.00 -14.09 -28.43
C LEU A 50 -14.07 -12.86 -29.36
N GLY A 51 -12.96 -12.17 -29.61
CA GLY A 51 -12.97 -10.89 -30.34
C GLY A 51 -13.79 -9.80 -29.63
N ALA A 52 -13.97 -9.90 -28.32
CA ALA A 52 -14.81 -9.02 -27.52
C ALA A 52 -14.00 -7.86 -26.90
N CYS A 53 -14.62 -6.70 -26.78
CA CYS A 53 -14.01 -5.52 -26.16
C CYS A 53 -14.28 -5.49 -24.65
N PRO A 54 -13.34 -5.07 -23.78
CA PRO A 54 -13.61 -4.87 -22.35
C PRO A 54 -14.83 -3.99 -22.05
N SER A 55 -15.22 -3.08 -22.95
CA SER A 55 -16.39 -2.22 -22.77
C SER A 55 -17.72 -2.96 -22.79
N SER A 56 -17.79 -4.17 -23.37
CA SER A 56 -19.01 -4.98 -23.42
C SER A 56 -19.23 -5.82 -22.16
N LEU A 57 -18.27 -5.86 -21.24
CA LEU A 57 -18.37 -6.65 -20.01
C LEU A 57 -19.34 -6.01 -18.99
N PRO A 58 -19.99 -6.83 -18.14
CA PRO A 58 -20.65 -6.37 -16.93
C PRO A 58 -19.77 -5.44 -16.09
N HIS A 59 -20.40 -4.51 -15.35
CA HIS A 59 -19.68 -3.50 -14.58
C HIS A 59 -18.62 -4.09 -13.63
N GLN A 60 -18.97 -5.16 -12.93
CA GLN A 60 -18.10 -5.84 -11.96
C GLN A 60 -16.81 -6.35 -12.59
N LEU A 61 -16.90 -6.95 -13.79
CA LEU A 61 -15.72 -7.43 -14.52
C LEU A 61 -14.89 -6.28 -15.09
N ARG A 62 -15.52 -5.16 -15.46
CA ARG A 62 -14.80 -3.93 -15.85
C ARG A 62 -14.05 -3.31 -14.68
N VAL A 63 -14.64 -3.33 -13.48
CA VAL A 63 -13.96 -2.91 -12.24
C VAL A 63 -12.78 -3.82 -11.95
N LEU A 64 -12.97 -5.15 -12.00
CA LEU A 64 -11.90 -6.13 -11.81
C LEU A 64 -10.69 -5.86 -12.72
N LEU A 65 -10.92 -5.53 -14.00
CA LEU A 65 -9.86 -5.21 -14.96
C LEU A 65 -9.07 -3.92 -14.66
N ARG A 66 -9.60 -3.05 -13.79
CA ARG A 66 -9.00 -1.77 -13.40
C ARG A 66 -8.31 -1.81 -12.05
N VAL A 67 -8.51 -2.86 -11.25
CA VAL A 67 -7.84 -2.98 -9.95
C VAL A 67 -6.32 -3.07 -10.18
N PRO A 68 -5.52 -2.23 -9.51
CA PRO A 68 -4.09 -2.17 -9.76
C PRO A 68 -3.38 -3.39 -9.20
N ARG A 69 -2.35 -3.86 -9.91
CA ARG A 69 -1.39 -4.80 -9.34
C ARG A 69 -0.55 -4.09 -8.28
N SER A 70 -0.74 -4.45 -7.01
CA SER A 70 -0.10 -3.80 -5.87
C SER A 70 0.96 -4.66 -5.18
N TYR A 71 2.06 -4.05 -4.77
CA TYR A 71 3.06 -4.65 -3.89
C TYR A 71 3.08 -3.91 -2.56
N ALA A 72 3.10 -4.64 -1.44
CA ALA A 72 3.15 -4.04 -0.12
C ALA A 72 4.50 -4.30 0.54
N PHE A 73 5.20 -3.22 0.89
CA PHE A 73 6.43 -3.31 1.67
C PHE A 73 6.11 -3.55 3.14
N SER A 74 7.04 -4.20 3.85
CA SER A 74 7.06 -4.20 5.30
C SER A 74 7.34 -2.79 5.84
N SER A 75 6.80 -2.47 7.02
CA SER A 75 7.08 -1.25 7.79
C SER A 75 8.56 -1.02 8.05
N PHE A 76 9.35 -2.08 8.11
CA PHE A 76 10.80 -2.02 8.28
C PHE A 76 11.53 -1.44 7.07
N PHE A 77 10.94 -1.48 5.87
CA PHE A 77 11.58 -0.96 4.67
C PHE A 77 11.92 0.53 4.82
N TYR A 78 10.93 1.36 5.19
CA TYR A 78 11.17 2.79 5.33
C TYR A 78 12.07 3.11 6.52
N ALA A 79 11.94 2.34 7.62
CA ALA A 79 12.84 2.47 8.77
C ALA A 79 14.31 2.21 8.40
N GLN A 80 14.59 1.26 7.50
CA GLN A 80 15.94 0.99 7.00
C GLN A 80 16.40 2.03 5.97
N LEU A 81 15.50 2.48 5.09
CA LEU A 81 15.80 3.51 4.08
C LEU A 81 16.13 4.86 4.74
N ALA A 82 15.41 5.22 5.79
CA ALA A 82 15.52 6.51 6.48
C ALA A 82 15.47 6.32 8.00
N PRO A 83 16.57 5.85 8.63
CA PRO A 83 16.61 5.44 10.05
C PRO A 83 16.54 6.59 11.07
N GLY A 84 15.97 7.73 10.69
CA GLY A 84 15.84 8.93 11.52
C GLY A 84 16.95 9.96 11.31
N GLN A 85 16.87 11.07 12.06
CA GLN A 85 17.86 12.17 12.07
C GLN A 85 18.18 12.78 10.69
N GLY A 86 17.25 12.70 9.73
CA GLY A 86 17.46 13.19 8.37
C GLY A 86 18.39 12.34 7.50
N ARG A 87 18.74 11.11 7.94
CA ARG A 87 19.58 10.19 7.19
C ARG A 87 18.79 9.48 6.08
N PHE A 88 19.49 9.18 4.99
CA PHE A 88 19.01 8.37 3.86
C PHE A 88 20.05 7.27 3.56
N CYS A 89 19.62 6.02 3.51
CA CYS A 89 20.48 4.84 3.39
C CYS A 89 19.95 3.85 2.34
N TYR A 90 20.18 4.13 1.06
CA TYR A 90 19.77 3.24 -0.03
C TYR A 90 20.37 1.83 0.09
N GLN A 91 21.64 1.72 0.52
CA GLN A 91 22.35 0.44 0.64
C GLN A 91 21.63 -0.57 1.53
N ALA A 92 20.96 -0.11 2.60
CA ALA A 92 20.20 -0.97 3.51
C ALA A 92 18.99 -1.63 2.84
N VAL A 93 18.45 -1.01 1.78
CA VAL A 93 17.27 -1.49 1.06
C VAL A 93 17.52 -1.89 -0.40
N GLN A 94 18.77 -1.78 -0.89
CA GLN A 94 19.14 -2.02 -2.29
C GLN A 94 18.69 -3.40 -2.80
N ARG A 95 18.70 -4.42 -1.94
CA ARG A 95 18.32 -5.78 -2.32
C ARG A 95 16.81 -6.05 -2.23
N TRP A 96 16.05 -5.24 -1.51
CA TRP A 96 14.65 -5.49 -1.15
C TRP A 96 13.67 -5.46 -2.34
N THR A 97 14.10 -4.95 -3.50
CA THR A 97 13.27 -4.80 -4.69
C THR A 97 13.49 -5.89 -5.74
N ARG A 98 14.40 -6.83 -5.47
CA ARG A 98 14.75 -7.94 -6.37
C ARG A 98 13.79 -9.12 -6.17
N PRO A 99 13.48 -9.90 -7.22
CA PRO A 99 12.70 -11.13 -7.10
C PRO A 99 13.22 -12.05 -5.99
N GLN A 100 14.54 -12.23 -5.87
CA GLN A 100 15.16 -13.13 -4.89
C GLN A 100 14.99 -12.66 -3.43
N ALA A 101 14.65 -11.39 -3.21
CA ALA A 101 14.43 -10.83 -1.88
C ALA A 101 12.94 -10.62 -1.56
N THR A 102 12.05 -10.98 -2.49
CA THR A 102 10.60 -10.78 -2.37
C THR A 102 9.87 -12.07 -2.74
N HIS A 103 8.55 -12.09 -2.58
CA HIS A 103 7.72 -13.22 -3.03
C HIS A 103 7.19 -12.99 -4.46
N THR A 104 7.97 -12.34 -5.32
CA THR A 104 7.53 -11.91 -6.66
C THR A 104 8.48 -12.40 -7.74
N SER A 105 7.98 -12.59 -8.96
CA SER A 105 8.77 -13.07 -10.11
C SER A 105 9.58 -11.97 -10.81
N GLU A 106 9.34 -10.70 -10.49
CA GLU A 106 9.92 -9.55 -11.18
C GLU A 106 10.34 -8.47 -10.19
N CYS A 107 11.04 -7.44 -10.66
CA CYS A 107 11.37 -6.30 -9.79
C CYS A 107 10.08 -5.61 -9.34
N VAL A 108 9.97 -5.27 -8.06
CA VAL A 108 8.77 -4.61 -7.50
C VAL A 108 8.41 -3.31 -8.22
N LEU A 109 9.37 -2.64 -8.88
CA LEU A 109 9.13 -1.45 -9.69
C LEU A 109 8.22 -1.68 -10.91
N ALA A 110 7.96 -2.93 -11.29
CA ALA A 110 7.01 -3.28 -12.35
C ALA A 110 5.54 -3.25 -11.87
N TYR A 111 5.29 -3.20 -10.56
CA TYR A 111 3.95 -3.11 -10.00
C TYR A 111 3.33 -1.72 -10.26
N GLN A 112 1.99 -1.67 -10.30
CA GLN A 112 1.25 -0.43 -10.56
C GLN A 112 1.13 0.45 -9.32
N LEU A 113 1.04 -0.18 -8.16
CA LEU A 113 0.91 0.46 -6.86
C LEU A 113 1.93 -0.15 -5.90
N LEU A 114 2.71 0.69 -5.23
CA LEU A 114 3.60 0.29 -4.14
C LEU A 114 3.08 0.92 -2.84
N LEU A 115 2.80 0.08 -1.85
CA LEU A 115 2.31 0.50 -0.54
C LEU A 115 3.43 0.44 0.48
N PHE A 116 3.60 1.52 1.25
CA PHE A 116 4.60 1.64 2.30
C PHE A 116 3.90 2.04 3.61
N PRO A 117 3.68 1.09 4.53
CA PRO A 117 3.27 1.44 5.88
C PRO A 117 4.44 2.16 6.57
N ILE A 118 4.17 3.32 7.16
CA ILE A 118 5.19 4.17 7.79
C ILE A 118 4.92 4.20 9.30
N ASN A 119 5.75 3.48 10.05
CA ASN A 119 5.75 3.53 11.50
C ASN A 119 6.68 4.67 11.98
N LEU A 120 6.08 5.79 12.39
CA LEU A 120 6.83 6.96 12.88
C LEU A 120 7.10 6.82 14.37
N GLY A 121 8.33 6.44 14.70
CA GLY A 121 8.82 6.39 16.08
C GLY A 121 8.07 5.42 16.99
N ASN A 122 7.51 4.35 16.44
CA ASN A 122 6.67 3.37 17.15
C ASN A 122 5.48 3.99 17.88
N THR A 123 5.02 5.15 17.40
CA THR A 123 3.99 5.98 18.04
C THR A 123 3.09 6.66 17.02
N HIS A 124 3.14 6.29 15.74
CA HIS A 124 2.13 6.71 14.77
C HIS A 124 2.23 5.91 13.47
N TRP A 125 1.09 5.55 12.91
CA TRP A 125 1.00 4.94 11.59
C TRP A 125 0.50 5.94 10.55
N ALA A 126 1.20 5.97 9.43
CA ALA A 126 0.79 6.63 8.20
C ALA A 126 1.10 5.71 7.02
N VAL A 127 0.69 6.12 5.82
CA VAL A 127 0.94 5.35 4.59
C VAL A 127 1.55 6.26 3.53
N ALA A 128 2.56 5.77 2.83
CA ALA A 128 2.93 6.31 1.53
C ALA A 128 2.52 5.33 0.43
N ALA A 129 2.02 5.88 -0.68
CA ALA A 129 1.71 5.12 -1.89
C ALA A 129 2.51 5.69 -3.06
N VAL A 130 3.13 4.81 -3.84
CA VAL A 130 3.87 5.19 -5.05
C VAL A 130 3.21 4.51 -6.24
N TRP A 131 2.94 5.30 -7.28
CA TRP A 131 2.41 4.87 -8.57
C TRP A 131 3.50 5.09 -9.64
N PRO A 132 4.40 4.11 -9.87
CA PRO A 132 5.58 4.31 -10.71
C PRO A 132 5.25 4.77 -12.13
N GLN A 133 4.19 4.25 -12.72
CA GLN A 133 3.72 4.55 -14.09
C GLN A 133 3.15 5.96 -14.19
N ALA A 134 2.47 6.43 -13.14
CA ALA A 134 1.93 7.79 -13.07
C ALA A 134 2.98 8.81 -12.61
N GLY A 135 4.13 8.37 -12.07
CA GLY A 135 5.11 9.26 -11.44
C GLY A 135 4.53 10.00 -10.24
N LEU A 136 3.61 9.37 -9.51
CA LEU A 136 2.86 9.97 -8.40
C LEU A 136 3.24 9.30 -7.08
N LEU A 137 3.57 10.10 -6.07
CA LEU A 137 3.78 9.66 -4.70
C LEU A 137 2.81 10.41 -3.79
N GLN A 138 2.07 9.68 -2.98
CA GLN A 138 1.06 10.23 -2.07
C GLN A 138 1.37 9.83 -0.64
N TYR A 139 1.10 10.73 0.30
CA TYR A 139 1.22 10.46 1.74
C TYR A 139 -0.12 10.67 2.42
N PHE A 140 -0.55 9.65 3.15
CA PHE A 140 -1.81 9.58 3.86
C PHE A 140 -1.52 9.52 5.36
N ASP A 141 -1.90 10.59 6.05
CA ASP A 141 -1.77 10.70 7.50
C ASP A 141 -3.16 10.94 8.09
N PRO A 142 -3.67 10.04 8.96
CA PRO A 142 -4.97 10.25 9.58
C PRO A 142 -4.97 11.40 10.61
N LEU A 143 -3.79 11.90 11.00
CA LEU A 143 -3.64 13.08 11.87
C LEU A 143 -3.26 14.31 11.04
N PRO A 144 -4.15 15.31 10.91
CA PRO A 144 -3.89 16.50 10.09
C PRO A 144 -2.77 17.38 10.67
N GLY A 145 -2.12 18.14 9.81
CA GLY A 145 -1.13 19.17 10.20
C GLY A 145 0.30 18.68 10.43
N ARG A 146 0.54 17.36 10.40
CA ARG A 146 1.89 16.77 10.46
C ARG A 146 2.69 17.10 9.19
N ARG A 147 4.02 17.20 9.32
CA ARG A 147 4.94 17.60 8.22
C ARG A 147 5.85 16.47 7.76
N GLU A 148 5.87 15.38 8.51
CA GLU A 148 6.73 14.20 8.32
C GLU A 148 6.54 13.61 6.92
N GLY A 149 5.31 13.63 6.40
CA GLY A 149 5.01 13.16 5.06
C GLY A 149 5.83 13.80 3.95
N ARG A 150 6.21 15.08 4.07
CA ARG A 150 7.07 15.74 3.07
C ARG A 150 8.45 15.08 2.99
N ARG A 151 9.01 14.71 4.14
CA ARG A 151 10.30 14.01 4.21
C ARG A 151 10.19 12.58 3.71
N VAL A 152 9.10 11.88 4.07
CA VAL A 152 8.79 10.53 3.57
C VAL A 152 8.74 10.52 2.04
N LEU A 153 7.96 11.42 1.45
CA LEU A 153 7.82 11.54 0.00
C LEU A 153 9.14 11.88 -0.70
N ALA A 154 9.93 12.80 -0.14
CA ALA A 154 11.24 13.14 -0.70
C ALA A 154 12.22 11.95 -0.67
N SER A 155 12.26 11.21 0.44
CA SER A 155 13.08 9.99 0.57
C SER A 155 12.63 8.90 -0.40
N LEU A 156 11.33 8.65 -0.52
CA LEU A 156 10.81 7.65 -1.45
C LEU A 156 11.00 8.05 -2.91
N ALA A 157 10.89 9.35 -3.25
CA ALA A 157 11.20 9.84 -4.59
C ALA A 157 12.68 9.62 -4.95
N ARG A 158 13.59 9.92 -4.00
CA ARG A 158 15.03 9.65 -4.17
C ARG A 158 15.31 8.16 -4.32
N TRP A 159 14.70 7.33 -3.46
CA TRP A 159 14.82 5.87 -3.55
C TRP A 159 14.31 5.35 -4.89
N LEU A 160 13.15 5.79 -5.37
CA LEU A 160 12.55 5.33 -6.62
C LEU A 160 13.47 5.56 -7.82
N LEU A 161 14.06 6.77 -7.91
CA LEU A 161 15.03 7.11 -8.96
C LEU A 161 16.31 6.27 -8.86
N GLN A 162 16.85 6.13 -7.64
CA GLN A 162 18.09 5.40 -7.41
C GLN A 162 17.92 3.89 -7.64
N ASP A 163 16.78 3.32 -7.23
CA ASP A 163 16.50 1.90 -7.41
C ASP A 163 16.27 1.56 -8.88
N ALA A 164 15.53 2.40 -9.62
CA ALA A 164 15.36 2.22 -11.05
C ALA A 164 16.71 2.20 -11.79
N ALA A 165 17.61 3.14 -11.44
CA ALA A 165 18.96 3.19 -12.00
C ALA A 165 19.80 1.96 -11.62
N ASP A 166 19.80 1.54 -10.36
CA ASP A 166 20.54 0.35 -9.87
C ASP A 166 20.08 -0.95 -10.54
N LYS A 167 18.77 -1.07 -10.78
CA LYS A 167 18.19 -2.25 -11.43
C LYS A 167 18.22 -2.19 -12.95
N GLY A 168 18.72 -1.09 -13.53
CA GLY A 168 18.75 -0.91 -14.98
C GLY A 168 17.36 -0.87 -15.63
N VAL A 169 16.33 -0.46 -14.87
CA VAL A 169 14.95 -0.34 -15.36
C VAL A 169 14.61 1.12 -15.57
N ALA A 170 13.98 1.44 -16.71
CA ALA A 170 13.45 2.77 -16.92
C ALA A 170 12.21 2.97 -16.04
N LEU A 171 12.08 4.11 -15.37
CA LEU A 171 10.80 4.46 -14.76
C LEU A 171 9.76 4.61 -15.88
N PRO A 172 8.60 3.95 -15.75
CA PRO A 172 7.59 3.94 -16.80
C PRO A 172 6.93 5.31 -17.03
N CYS A 173 7.10 6.27 -16.11
CA CYS A 173 6.59 7.62 -16.29
C CYS A 173 7.43 8.42 -17.30
N ARG A 174 6.76 9.03 -18.30
CA ARG A 174 7.40 9.83 -19.38
C ARG A 174 8.23 11.02 -18.88
N ARG A 175 8.05 11.42 -17.62
CA ARG A 175 8.77 12.54 -16.99
C ARG A 175 9.34 12.13 -15.63
N ALA A 176 10.31 11.24 -15.61
CA ALA A 176 11.06 10.88 -14.38
C ALA A 176 11.64 12.12 -13.64
N ARG A 177 11.85 13.24 -14.34
CA ARG A 177 12.26 14.54 -13.76
C ARG A 177 11.12 15.34 -13.09
N GLN A 178 9.88 14.85 -13.10
CA GLN A 178 8.69 15.56 -12.59
C GLN A 178 7.80 14.63 -11.75
N LEU A 179 8.37 13.91 -10.78
CA LEU A 179 7.59 13.15 -9.82
C LEU A 179 6.63 14.08 -9.06
N ARG A 180 5.33 13.76 -9.07
CA ARG A 180 4.30 14.52 -8.35
C ARG A 180 4.22 14.01 -6.92
N LEU A 181 4.46 14.91 -5.97
CA LEU A 181 4.40 14.62 -4.54
C LEU A 181 3.12 15.23 -3.95
N GLU A 182 2.19 14.39 -3.52
CA GLU A 182 0.94 14.82 -2.87
C GLU A 182 0.99 14.50 -1.39
N HIS A 183 1.22 15.55 -0.60
CA HIS A 183 1.14 15.46 0.85
C HIS A 183 -0.30 15.68 1.31
N ALA A 184 -0.91 14.68 1.92
CA ALA A 184 -2.29 14.72 2.43
C ALA A 184 -3.31 15.13 1.35
N PRO A 185 -3.71 14.21 0.44
CA PRO A 185 -4.80 14.46 -0.51
C PRO A 185 -6.06 15.06 0.15
N PRO A 186 -6.88 15.84 -0.56
CA PRO A 186 -8.07 16.43 0.02
C PRO A 186 -9.09 15.37 0.44
N GLY A 187 -9.81 15.64 1.55
CA GLY A 187 -10.92 14.79 2.00
C GLY A 187 -10.50 13.44 2.59
N LEU A 188 -9.30 13.35 3.20
CA LEU A 188 -8.93 12.15 3.94
C LEU A 188 -9.78 11.99 5.22
N PRO A 189 -10.16 10.75 5.56
CA PRO A 189 -10.69 10.42 6.86
C PRO A 189 -9.73 10.85 7.97
N VAL A 190 -10.28 11.50 9.00
CA VAL A 190 -9.52 12.05 10.13
C VAL A 190 -9.71 11.18 11.36
N GLN A 191 -8.60 10.77 11.97
CA GLN A 191 -8.61 10.11 13.27
C GLN A 191 -8.84 11.14 14.38
N ARG A 192 -9.66 10.76 15.36
CA ARG A 192 -10.02 11.58 16.54
C ARG A 192 -9.52 11.00 17.86
N ASP A 193 -9.08 9.74 17.87
CA ASP A 193 -8.50 9.07 19.04
C ASP A 193 -6.97 9.00 18.98
N ARG A 194 -6.33 8.24 19.89
CA ARG A 194 -4.87 8.07 19.93
C ARG A 194 -4.38 6.74 19.37
N HIS A 195 -5.24 5.78 19.07
CA HIS A 195 -4.84 4.37 18.85
C HIS A 195 -5.25 3.80 17.49
N SER A 196 -6.09 4.51 16.72
CA SER A 196 -6.66 3.98 15.48
C SER A 196 -5.81 4.26 14.24
N CYS A 197 -4.64 4.88 14.36
CA CYS A 197 -3.79 5.23 13.22
C CYS A 197 -3.44 4.01 12.34
N GLY A 198 -3.20 2.86 12.97
CA GLY A 198 -2.95 1.60 12.24
C GLY A 198 -4.17 1.10 11.47
N VAL A 199 -5.38 1.29 12.00
CA VAL A 199 -6.65 0.92 11.34
C VAL A 199 -6.90 1.82 10.13
N PHE A 200 -6.70 3.13 10.29
CA PHE A 200 -6.79 4.08 9.17
C PHE A 200 -5.76 3.77 8.08
N ALA A 201 -4.51 3.47 8.47
CA ALA A 201 -3.46 3.08 7.54
C ALA A 201 -3.83 1.82 6.74
N ALA A 202 -4.31 0.78 7.42
CA ALA A 202 -4.77 -0.46 6.77
C ALA A 202 -5.95 -0.21 5.81
N ALA A 203 -6.96 0.56 6.24
CA ALA A 203 -8.14 0.88 5.44
C ALA A 203 -7.82 1.72 4.19
N VAL A 204 -6.85 2.64 4.28
CA VAL A 204 -6.33 3.39 3.11
C VAL A 204 -5.61 2.45 2.14
N CYS A 205 -4.72 1.59 2.64
CA CYS A 205 -4.02 0.60 1.82
C CYS A 205 -4.99 -0.32 1.08
N GLU A 206 -6.01 -0.82 1.77
CA GLU A 206 -7.03 -1.70 1.21
C GLU A 206 -7.80 -1.04 0.06
N ARG A 207 -8.23 0.22 0.25
CA ARG A 207 -8.96 1.02 -0.75
C ARG A 207 -8.10 1.31 -1.98
N LEU A 208 -6.84 1.73 -1.78
CA LEU A 208 -5.89 1.94 -2.87
C LEU A 208 -5.65 0.63 -3.65
N ALA A 209 -5.46 -0.48 -2.95
CA ALA A 209 -5.27 -1.80 -3.55
C ALA A 209 -6.52 -2.33 -4.26
N ALA A 210 -7.72 -1.84 -3.91
CA ALA A 210 -8.96 -2.11 -4.63
C ALA A 210 -9.21 -1.13 -5.80
N GLY A 211 -8.29 -0.20 -6.06
CA GLY A 211 -8.37 0.76 -7.18
C GLY A 211 -9.14 2.04 -6.87
N TRP A 212 -9.46 2.31 -5.61
CA TRP A 212 -10.05 3.57 -5.17
C TRP A 212 -8.98 4.65 -4.98
N HIS A 213 -9.40 5.90 -5.09
CA HIS A 213 -8.56 7.08 -4.82
C HIS A 213 -9.26 7.97 -3.80
N ALA A 214 -8.51 8.83 -3.12
CA ALA A 214 -9.10 9.80 -2.19
C ALA A 214 -10.11 10.73 -2.92
N PRO A 215 -11.19 11.17 -2.26
CA PRO A 215 -11.55 10.92 -0.85
C PRO A 215 -12.03 9.48 -0.59
N PHE A 216 -11.84 8.99 0.62
CA PHE A 216 -12.22 7.64 1.02
C PHE A 216 -13.48 7.65 1.90
N GLU A 217 -14.42 6.78 1.59
CA GLU A 217 -15.69 6.66 2.33
C GLU A 217 -15.51 5.75 3.56
N PHE A 218 -14.88 6.29 4.60
CA PHE A 218 -14.94 5.77 5.98
C PHE A 218 -14.61 6.88 6.97
N SER A 219 -14.85 6.62 8.24
CA SER A 219 -14.68 7.57 9.34
C SER A 219 -14.12 6.88 10.58
N GLN A 220 -13.87 7.68 11.62
CA GLN A 220 -13.52 7.17 12.95
C GLN A 220 -14.59 6.22 13.51
N ASP A 221 -15.87 6.43 13.17
CA ASP A 221 -16.98 5.65 13.73
C ASP A 221 -17.05 4.24 13.12
N ASP A 222 -16.38 4.03 11.98
CA ASP A 222 -16.25 2.72 11.33
C ASP A 222 -15.10 1.88 11.92
N CYS A 223 -14.23 2.46 12.76
CA CYS A 223 -13.05 1.76 13.29
C CYS A 223 -13.37 0.43 14.00
N PRO A 224 -14.44 0.29 14.81
CA PRO A 224 -14.80 -1.00 15.39
C PRO A 224 -15.12 -2.07 14.33
N SER A 225 -15.88 -1.70 13.30
CA SER A 225 -16.23 -2.60 12.20
C SER A 225 -15.02 -2.95 11.33
N LEU A 226 -14.16 -1.96 11.05
CA LEU A 226 -12.91 -2.17 10.31
C LEU A 226 -11.97 -3.13 11.06
N ARG A 227 -11.83 -2.98 12.38
CA ARG A 227 -11.04 -3.91 13.21
C ARG A 227 -11.57 -5.34 13.17
N LEU A 228 -12.89 -5.51 13.26
CA LEU A 228 -13.54 -6.82 13.14
C LEU A 228 -13.33 -7.42 11.75
N GLY A 229 -13.48 -6.62 10.69
CA GLY A 229 -13.19 -7.03 9.32
C GLY A 229 -11.75 -7.49 9.14
N MET A 230 -10.78 -6.69 9.60
CA MET A 230 -9.36 -7.05 9.58
C MET A 230 -9.10 -8.36 10.34
N ALA A 231 -9.68 -8.54 11.52
CA ALA A 231 -9.54 -9.78 12.28
C ALA A 231 -10.12 -10.99 11.53
N ALA A 232 -11.29 -10.83 10.90
CA ALA A 232 -11.92 -11.88 10.10
C ALA A 232 -11.06 -12.24 8.88
N ASP A 233 -10.57 -11.24 8.14
CA ASP A 233 -9.66 -11.42 7.00
C ASP A 233 -8.39 -12.17 7.41
N MET A 234 -7.80 -11.79 8.55
CA MET A 234 -6.60 -12.43 9.08
C MET A 234 -6.83 -13.89 9.51
N LEU A 235 -7.98 -14.19 10.10
CA LEU A 235 -8.37 -15.56 10.45
C LEU A 235 -8.65 -16.40 9.20
N ALA A 236 -9.24 -15.79 8.17
CA ALA A 236 -9.50 -16.44 6.88
C ALA A 236 -8.21 -16.61 6.05
N GLY A 237 -7.16 -15.85 6.34
CA GLY A 237 -5.93 -15.81 5.55
C GLY A 237 -6.11 -15.13 4.18
N ALA A 238 -7.14 -14.30 4.02
CA ALA A 238 -7.45 -13.59 2.78
C ALA A 238 -8.30 -12.34 3.08
N VAL A 239 -8.06 -11.27 2.31
CA VAL A 239 -8.91 -10.06 2.34
C VAL A 239 -9.99 -10.18 1.27
N GLY A 240 -11.21 -9.82 1.63
CA GLY A 240 -12.39 -9.85 0.75
C GLY A 240 -12.28 -8.98 -0.52
N TRP A 241 -13.26 -9.22 -1.40
CA TRP A 241 -13.51 -8.55 -2.68
C TRP A 241 -14.67 -7.58 -2.60
#